data_AF-A0A1Q5SDM6-F1
#
_entry.id   AF-A0A1Q5SDM6-F1
#
_cell.length_a   1.000
_cell.length_b   1.000
_cell.length_c   1.000
_cell.angle_alpha   90.00
_cell.angle_beta   90.00
_cell.angle_gamma   90.00
#
_symmetry.space_group_name_H-M   'P 1'
#
loop_
_entity.id
_entity.type
_entity.pdbx_description
1 polymer ?
#
loop_
_entity_poly.entity_id
_entity_poly.type
_entity_poly.pdbx_seq_one_letter_code
_entity_poly.pdbx_strand_id
1 'polypeptide(L)'
;SSSNTVYSAGVKTKVYLTNADGSHDNYTYNITGQSYTTEIQHTTAAGTLTSLTRLHADDTLAYKQVINSDGSKVTDLYDSTGHKTSEILNATDGSTTTDTYNSSGSITQHTVKTAGGDVTTTNYVNGLNSSIYVVNADGTKETKLFDSSGNLTSDYVLNKDGSNSTTVYSSGVKTAVYANNADGSHDNTIYNITGKSYVTEQQHIDASGKMTSIIRSHADGTLDYTQVVKSDGSKITDVYDSTGVKTTETLNNADGTTDVFKFKVTGLPGAVEHDSYNSSGSLLSIDVLNSDGTHAVTAVSAGLTLTGGSGNDIFSAAPGSTTIMFDGGNDQIKSFHAGTASNHDTIEILKSLVADYSHLQISQSGSDTLIQLTSADSILLKNVNSSTLDHGNFLFV
;
A
#
# COMPACT_ATOMS: atom_id res chain seq x y z
N SER A 1 -29.66 -24.06 64.97
CA SER A 1 -28.52 -24.68 64.31
C SER A 1 -28.15 -25.97 65.02
N SER A 2 -27.54 -26.94 64.33
CA SER A 2 -27.06 -28.21 64.89
C SER A 2 -25.79 -28.66 64.18
N SER A 3 -24.88 -29.37 64.86
CA SER A 3 -23.66 -29.91 64.26
C SER A 3 -23.48 -31.40 64.54
N ASN A 4 -22.88 -32.11 63.57
CA ASN A 4 -22.46 -33.49 63.70
C ASN A 4 -20.99 -33.62 63.26
N THR A 5 -20.15 -34.24 64.10
CA THR A 5 -18.72 -34.42 63.82
C THR A 5 -18.39 -35.90 63.70
N VAL A 6 -17.70 -36.27 62.62
CA VAL A 6 -17.26 -37.64 62.36
C VAL A 6 -15.76 -37.76 62.61
N TYR A 7 -15.38 -38.81 63.33
CA TYR A 7 -14.00 -39.17 63.59
C TYR A 7 -13.68 -40.53 62.94
N SER A 8 -12.44 -40.69 62.48
CA SER A 8 -11.87 -41.98 62.08
C SER A 8 -10.55 -42.16 62.81
N ALA A 9 -10.39 -43.27 63.54
CA ALA A 9 -9.21 -43.53 64.38
C ALA A 9 -8.83 -42.36 65.33
N GLY A 10 -9.83 -41.67 65.88
CA GLY A 10 -9.63 -40.51 66.77
C GLY A 10 -9.31 -39.19 66.06
N VAL A 11 -9.14 -39.19 64.73
CA VAL A 11 -8.90 -37.99 63.93
C VAL A 11 -10.20 -37.46 63.36
N LYS A 12 -10.42 -36.15 63.45
CA LYS A 12 -11.61 -35.47 62.89
C LYS A 12 -11.58 -35.58 61.36
N THR A 13 -12.60 -36.17 60.74
CA THR A 13 -12.64 -36.36 59.28
C THR A 13 -13.73 -35.54 58.60
N LYS A 14 -14.89 -35.34 59.26
CA LYS A 14 -15.98 -34.52 58.70
C LYS A 14 -16.72 -33.72 59.76
N VAL A 15 -17.29 -32.58 59.38
CA VAL A 15 -18.30 -31.85 60.17
C VAL A 15 -19.46 -31.49 59.26
N TYR A 16 -20.68 -31.71 59.73
CA TYR A 16 -21.90 -31.26 59.09
C TYR A 16 -22.59 -30.28 60.02
N LEU A 17 -22.73 -29.02 59.59
CA LEU A 17 -23.40 -27.96 60.33
C LEU A 17 -24.69 -27.59 59.61
N THR A 18 -25.80 -27.52 60.33
CA THR A 18 -27.06 -26.91 59.86
C THR A 18 -27.22 -25.57 60.55
N ASN A 19 -27.27 -24.50 59.77
CA ASN A 19 -27.37 -23.12 60.22
C ASN A 19 -28.80 -22.79 60.65
N ALA A 20 -29.00 -21.63 61.27
CA ALA A 20 -30.32 -21.22 61.78
C ALA A 20 -31.33 -20.94 60.66
N ASP A 21 -30.85 -20.55 59.48
CA ASP A 21 -31.63 -20.33 58.26
C ASP A 21 -31.92 -21.62 57.47
N GLY A 22 -31.47 -22.77 57.99
CA GLY A 22 -31.61 -24.07 57.35
C GLY A 22 -30.53 -24.41 56.33
N SER A 23 -29.62 -23.49 55.98
CA SER A 23 -28.45 -23.79 55.13
C SER A 23 -27.49 -24.77 55.81
N HIS A 24 -26.58 -25.38 55.04
CA HIS A 24 -25.62 -26.34 55.58
C HIS A 24 -24.17 -26.03 55.19
N ASP A 25 -23.26 -26.17 56.15
CA ASP A 25 -21.81 -26.16 55.94
C ASP A 25 -21.22 -27.55 56.21
N ASN A 26 -20.60 -28.12 55.18
CA ASN A 26 -20.03 -29.47 55.22
C ASN A 26 -18.51 -29.39 55.06
N TYR A 27 -17.79 -29.84 56.09
CA TYR A 27 -16.34 -29.84 56.13
C TYR A 27 -15.81 -31.27 55.98
N THR A 28 -14.79 -31.45 55.16
CA THR A 28 -14.00 -32.68 55.05
C THR A 28 -12.54 -32.34 55.32
N TYR A 29 -11.91 -33.05 56.26
CA TYR A 29 -10.55 -32.80 56.75
C TYR A 29 -9.61 -33.98 56.48
N ASN A 30 -8.31 -33.72 56.60
CA ASN A 30 -7.26 -34.73 56.47
C ASN A 30 -7.31 -35.46 55.13
N ILE A 31 -7.68 -34.73 54.08
CA ILE A 31 -7.67 -35.23 52.70
C ILE A 31 -6.20 -35.48 52.32
N THR A 32 -5.91 -36.70 51.88
CA THR A 32 -4.57 -37.13 51.45
C THR A 32 -4.52 -37.34 49.94
N GLY A 33 -3.33 -37.25 49.34
CA GLY A 33 -3.13 -37.43 47.91
C GLY A 33 -3.54 -36.24 47.04
N GLN A 34 -4.07 -35.17 47.64
CA GLN A 34 -4.45 -33.92 46.98
C GLN A 34 -3.55 -32.77 47.42
N SER A 35 -3.56 -31.65 46.67
CA SER A 35 -2.85 -30.42 47.05
C SER A 35 -3.49 -29.65 48.21
N TYR A 36 -4.70 -30.05 48.62
CA TYR A 36 -5.48 -29.46 49.71
C TYR A 36 -5.81 -30.53 50.74
N THR A 37 -5.89 -30.14 52.01
CA THR A 37 -6.16 -31.04 53.15
C THR A 37 -7.57 -30.86 53.72
N THR A 38 -8.20 -29.72 53.45
CA THR A 38 -9.55 -29.39 53.90
C THR A 38 -10.42 -28.96 52.73
N GLU A 39 -11.66 -29.44 52.70
CA GLU A 39 -12.71 -28.99 51.78
C GLU A 39 -13.94 -28.55 52.58
N ILE A 40 -14.53 -27.42 52.19
CA ILE A 40 -15.68 -26.79 52.83
C ILE A 40 -16.74 -26.53 51.76
N GLN A 41 -17.94 -27.04 51.93
CA GLN A 41 -19.07 -26.85 51.02
C GLN A 41 -20.20 -26.13 51.75
N HIS A 42 -20.70 -25.04 51.17
CA HIS A 42 -21.90 -24.34 51.64
C HIS A 42 -23.07 -24.64 50.71
N THR A 43 -24.20 -25.05 51.28
CA THR A 43 -25.42 -25.41 50.54
C THR A 43 -26.65 -24.70 51.11
N THR A 44 -27.62 -24.41 50.26
CA THR A 44 -28.94 -23.87 50.67
C THR A 44 -29.70 -24.89 51.53
N ALA A 45 -30.80 -24.45 52.16
CA ALA A 45 -31.70 -25.35 52.89
C ALA A 45 -32.31 -26.47 52.02
N ALA A 46 -32.33 -26.29 50.69
CA ALA A 46 -32.75 -27.31 49.73
C ALA A 46 -31.58 -28.22 49.27
N GLY A 47 -30.38 -28.03 49.81
CA GLY A 47 -29.18 -28.81 49.48
C GLY A 47 -28.44 -28.38 48.21
N THR A 48 -28.76 -27.22 47.64
CA THR A 48 -28.07 -26.71 46.44
C THR A 48 -26.73 -26.07 46.83
N LEU A 49 -25.62 -26.47 46.21
CA LEU A 49 -24.29 -25.89 46.46
C LEU A 49 -24.22 -24.43 46.01
N THR A 50 -23.72 -23.54 46.87
CA THR A 50 -23.50 -22.12 46.59
C THR A 50 -22.05 -21.69 46.78
N SER A 51 -21.26 -22.45 47.57
CA SER A 51 -19.82 -22.24 47.65
C SER A 51 -19.04 -23.51 47.94
N LEU A 52 -17.83 -23.60 47.39
CA LEU A 52 -16.84 -24.63 47.64
C LEU A 52 -15.49 -23.96 47.94
N THR A 53 -14.91 -24.21 49.11
CA THR A 53 -13.59 -23.71 49.50
C THR A 53 -12.67 -24.89 49.81
N ARG A 54 -11.42 -24.84 49.36
CA ARG A 54 -10.39 -25.83 49.74
C ARG A 54 -9.18 -25.11 50.32
N LEU A 55 -8.62 -25.69 51.37
CA LEU A 55 -7.48 -25.14 52.10
C LEU A 55 -6.27 -26.08 52.02
N HIS A 56 -5.10 -25.50 51.91
CA HIS A 56 -3.81 -26.16 52.09
C HIS A 56 -3.62 -26.61 53.55
N ALA A 57 -2.53 -27.34 53.80
CA ALA A 57 -2.20 -27.85 55.13
C ALA A 57 -1.93 -26.76 56.18
N ASP A 58 -1.55 -25.56 55.73
CA ASP A 58 -1.29 -24.37 56.54
C ASP A 58 -2.51 -23.44 56.63
N ASP A 59 -3.69 -23.95 56.27
CA ASP A 59 -4.98 -23.24 56.20
C ASP A 59 -5.04 -22.10 55.17
N THR A 60 -4.02 -21.93 54.32
CA THR A 60 -4.11 -21.00 53.18
C THR A 60 -5.09 -21.52 52.12
N LEU A 61 -5.68 -20.60 51.34
CA LEU A 61 -6.63 -20.98 50.29
C LEU A 61 -5.89 -21.71 49.16
N ALA A 62 -6.49 -22.80 48.67
CA ALA A 62 -6.07 -23.51 47.47
C ALA A 62 -7.04 -23.28 46.30
N TYR A 63 -8.33 -23.13 46.64
CA TYR A 63 -9.43 -23.03 45.69
C TYR A 63 -10.64 -22.39 46.37
N LYS A 64 -11.36 -21.51 45.67
CA LYS A 64 -12.66 -21.01 46.11
C LYS A 64 -13.60 -20.88 44.92
N GLN A 65 -14.80 -21.43 45.02
CA GLN A 65 -15.85 -21.24 44.04
C GLN A 65 -17.09 -20.67 44.71
N VAL A 66 -17.73 -19.72 44.04
CA VAL A 66 -19.05 -19.17 44.37
C VAL A 66 -19.97 -19.43 43.19
N ILE A 67 -21.16 -19.97 43.47
CA ILE A 67 -22.23 -20.17 42.50
C ILE A 67 -23.30 -19.12 42.82
N ASN A 68 -23.45 -18.16 41.91
CA ASN A 68 -24.37 -17.04 42.06
C ASN A 68 -25.82 -17.51 41.84
N SER A 69 -26.78 -16.69 42.29
CA SER A 69 -28.20 -17.01 42.15
C SER A 69 -28.67 -17.09 40.70
N ASP A 70 -27.98 -16.40 39.79
CA ASP A 70 -28.23 -16.46 38.35
C ASP A 70 -27.64 -17.71 37.69
N GLY A 71 -26.87 -18.53 38.41
CA GLY A 71 -26.19 -19.73 37.91
C GLY A 71 -24.76 -19.52 37.42
N SER A 72 -24.29 -18.27 37.33
CA SER A 72 -22.89 -17.96 37.01
C SER A 72 -21.95 -18.43 38.13
N LYS A 73 -20.69 -18.69 37.79
CA LYS A 73 -19.70 -19.22 38.74
C LYS A 73 -18.43 -18.40 38.72
N VAL A 74 -17.99 -17.95 39.88
CA VAL A 74 -16.66 -17.35 40.09
C VAL A 74 -15.78 -18.37 40.76
N THR A 75 -14.61 -18.65 40.18
CA THR A 75 -13.62 -19.60 40.71
C THR A 75 -12.28 -18.92 40.87
N ASP A 76 -11.78 -18.86 42.11
CA ASP A 76 -10.43 -18.40 42.45
C ASP A 76 -9.50 -19.60 42.65
N LEU A 77 -8.31 -19.52 42.07
CA LEU A 77 -7.22 -20.48 42.25
C LEU A 77 -6.07 -19.79 42.99
N TYR A 78 -5.36 -20.56 43.81
CA TYR A 78 -4.30 -20.04 44.65
C TYR A 78 -3.04 -20.91 44.52
N ASP A 79 -1.87 -20.30 44.67
CA ASP A 79 -0.60 -21.02 44.79
C ASP A 79 -0.43 -21.63 46.19
N SER A 80 0.63 -22.43 46.38
CA SER A 80 0.93 -23.10 47.65
C SER A 80 1.26 -22.14 48.81
N THR A 81 1.35 -20.83 48.55
CA THR A 81 1.58 -19.79 49.56
C THR A 81 0.32 -18.94 49.81
N GLY A 82 -0.80 -19.30 49.19
CA GLY A 82 -2.08 -18.62 49.34
C GLY A 82 -2.25 -17.36 48.50
N HIS A 83 -1.37 -17.09 47.52
CA HIS A 83 -1.58 -15.98 46.59
C HIS A 83 -2.56 -16.39 45.49
N LYS A 84 -3.52 -15.52 45.17
CA LYS A 84 -4.46 -15.76 44.05
C LYS A 84 -3.67 -15.79 42.75
N THR A 85 -3.77 -16.89 42.00
CA THR A 85 -3.10 -17.08 40.69
C THR A 85 -4.05 -16.87 39.53
N SER A 86 -5.34 -17.19 39.71
CA SER A 86 -6.36 -16.96 38.70
C SER A 86 -7.73 -16.70 39.30
N GLU A 87 -8.55 -15.94 38.59
CA GLU A 87 -9.99 -15.79 38.82
C GLU A 87 -10.72 -16.09 37.52
N ILE A 88 -11.72 -16.96 37.56
CA ILE A 88 -12.47 -17.41 36.39
C ILE A 88 -13.96 -17.17 36.63
N LEU A 89 -14.56 -16.30 35.83
CA LEU A 89 -16.01 -16.12 35.73
C LEU A 89 -16.55 -16.97 34.59
N ASN A 90 -17.46 -17.88 34.90
CA ASN A 90 -18.24 -18.63 33.92
C ASN A 90 -19.67 -18.09 33.95
N ALA A 91 -20.09 -17.41 32.88
CA ALA A 91 -21.44 -16.91 32.74
C ALA A 91 -22.39 -18.01 32.26
N THR A 92 -23.70 -17.78 32.41
CA THR A 92 -24.73 -18.75 32.02
C THR A 92 -24.97 -18.86 30.53
N ASP A 93 -24.59 -17.83 29.76
CA ASP A 93 -24.62 -17.85 28.29
C ASP A 93 -23.44 -18.63 27.67
N GLY A 94 -22.52 -19.14 28.50
CA GLY A 94 -21.32 -19.87 28.07
C GLY A 94 -20.10 -18.99 27.82
N SER A 95 -20.20 -17.66 28.00
CA SER A 95 -19.03 -16.78 28.00
C SER A 95 -18.17 -17.00 29.25
N THR A 96 -16.87 -16.75 29.12
CA THR A 96 -15.92 -16.89 30.23
C THR A 96 -14.93 -15.73 30.27
N THR A 97 -14.62 -15.26 31.48
CA THR A 97 -13.54 -14.30 31.73
C THR A 97 -12.53 -14.94 32.67
N THR A 98 -11.25 -14.85 32.33
CA THR A 98 -10.15 -15.38 33.15
C THR A 98 -9.09 -14.30 33.36
N ASP A 99 -8.84 -13.96 34.62
CA ASP A 99 -7.71 -13.14 35.02
C ASP A 99 -6.61 -14.03 35.61
N THR A 100 -5.36 -13.77 35.24
CA THR A 100 -4.17 -14.40 35.82
C THR A 100 -3.35 -13.34 36.54
N TYR A 101 -2.79 -13.70 37.68
CA TYR A 101 -2.13 -12.78 38.60
C TYR A 101 -0.67 -13.19 38.84
N ASN A 102 0.20 -12.21 39.04
CA ASN A 102 1.54 -12.44 39.56
C ASN A 102 1.52 -12.58 41.09
N SER A 103 2.68 -12.87 41.69
CA SER A 103 2.85 -12.97 43.14
C SER A 103 2.59 -11.66 43.91
N SER A 104 2.58 -10.50 43.25
CA SER A 104 2.19 -9.22 43.86
C SER A 104 0.70 -8.92 43.75
N GLY A 105 -0.10 -9.84 43.21
CA GLY A 105 -1.55 -9.68 43.02
C GLY A 105 -1.94 -8.76 41.86
N SER A 106 -1.00 -8.41 40.98
CA SER A 106 -1.28 -7.66 39.76
C SER A 106 -1.65 -8.59 38.61
N ILE A 107 -2.58 -8.18 37.76
CA ILE A 107 -2.98 -8.95 36.59
C ILE A 107 -1.84 -9.00 35.57
N THR A 108 -1.53 -10.19 35.08
CA THR A 108 -0.56 -10.45 34.00
C THR A 108 -1.24 -10.85 32.70
N GLN A 109 -2.46 -11.38 32.76
CA GLN A 109 -3.26 -11.75 31.60
C GLN A 109 -4.75 -11.64 31.92
N HIS A 110 -5.50 -11.04 31.00
CA HIS A 110 -6.96 -10.98 31.00
C HIS A 110 -7.47 -11.64 29.72
N THR A 111 -8.26 -12.70 29.84
CA THR A 111 -8.84 -13.41 28.69
C THR A 111 -10.35 -13.36 28.76
N VAL A 112 -10.99 -12.94 27.67
CA VAL A 112 -12.45 -12.96 27.49
C VAL A 112 -12.77 -13.90 26.33
N LYS A 113 -13.66 -14.87 26.57
CA LYS A 113 -14.26 -15.69 25.53
C LYS A 113 -15.75 -15.42 25.49
N THR A 114 -16.26 -14.96 24.35
CA THR A 114 -17.69 -14.72 24.15
C THR A 114 -18.43 -16.04 24.00
N ALA A 115 -19.75 -16.03 24.21
CA ALA A 115 -20.61 -17.19 23.94
C ALA A 115 -20.53 -17.63 22.45
N GLY A 116 -20.26 -16.69 21.54
CA GLY A 116 -20.05 -16.93 20.11
C GLY A 116 -18.72 -17.60 19.77
N GLY A 117 -17.78 -17.66 20.73
CA GLY A 117 -16.48 -18.30 20.56
C GLY A 117 -15.32 -17.35 20.22
N ASP A 118 -15.57 -16.04 20.12
CA ASP A 118 -14.50 -15.06 19.96
C ASP A 118 -13.68 -14.98 21.24
N VAL A 119 -12.36 -14.91 21.11
CA VAL A 119 -11.43 -14.88 22.24
C VAL A 119 -10.54 -13.65 22.12
N THR A 120 -10.49 -12.85 23.18
CA THR A 120 -9.54 -11.74 23.34
C THR A 120 -8.66 -12.03 24.55
N THR A 121 -7.35 -12.11 24.34
CA THR A 121 -6.33 -12.25 25.40
C THR A 121 -5.47 -10.99 25.44
N THR A 122 -5.52 -10.27 26.54
CA THR A 122 -4.66 -9.11 26.82
C THR A 122 -3.61 -9.52 27.84
N ASN A 123 -2.33 -9.35 27.50
CA ASN A 123 -1.21 -9.59 28.40
C ASN A 123 -0.66 -8.27 28.92
N TYR A 124 -0.21 -8.28 30.17
CA TYR A 124 0.30 -7.12 30.86
C TYR A 124 1.72 -7.35 31.37
N VAL A 125 2.54 -6.30 31.28
CA VAL A 125 3.84 -6.21 31.95
C VAL A 125 3.88 -4.88 32.69
N ASN A 126 4.14 -4.92 33.99
CA ASN A 126 4.14 -3.74 34.87
C ASN A 126 2.83 -2.91 34.79
N GLY A 127 1.69 -3.58 34.62
CA GLY A 127 0.37 -2.94 34.52
C GLY A 127 0.07 -2.26 33.17
N LEU A 128 0.98 -2.33 32.21
CA LEU A 128 0.79 -1.86 30.85
C LEU A 128 0.55 -3.03 29.90
N ASN A 129 -0.22 -2.81 28.83
CA ASN A 129 -0.39 -3.81 27.78
C ASN A 129 0.97 -4.17 27.18
N SER A 130 1.25 -5.46 27.01
CA SER A 130 2.39 -5.97 26.25
C SER A 130 1.95 -6.58 24.93
N SER A 131 0.80 -7.26 24.92
CA SER A 131 0.16 -7.77 23.71
C SER A 131 -1.35 -7.92 23.88
N ILE A 132 -2.08 -7.80 22.77
CA ILE A 132 -3.49 -8.17 22.67
C ILE A 132 -3.62 -9.14 21.49
N TYR A 133 -4.22 -10.30 21.73
CA TYR A 133 -4.55 -11.28 20.71
C TYR A 133 -6.07 -11.43 20.62
N VAL A 134 -6.62 -11.22 19.43
CA VAL A 134 -8.03 -11.46 19.12
C VAL A 134 -8.11 -12.61 18.13
N VAL A 135 -8.93 -13.60 18.45
CA VAL A 135 -9.27 -14.72 17.57
C VAL A 135 -10.78 -14.81 17.51
N ASN A 136 -11.37 -14.40 16.39
CA ASN A 136 -12.80 -14.48 16.19
C ASN A 136 -13.19 -15.90 15.75
N ALA A 137 -14.42 -16.28 16.06
CA ALA A 137 -14.98 -17.59 15.70
C ALA A 137 -15.03 -17.82 14.18
N ASP A 138 -15.07 -16.75 13.38
CA ASP A 138 -15.08 -16.80 11.93
C ASP A 138 -13.69 -17.04 11.29
N GLY A 139 -12.65 -17.11 12.12
CA GLY A 139 -11.26 -17.33 11.73
C GLY A 139 -10.42 -16.07 11.57
N THR A 140 -11.03 -14.88 11.59
CA THR A 140 -10.28 -13.61 11.54
C THR A 140 -9.49 -13.40 12.83
N LYS A 141 -8.35 -12.71 12.73
CA LYS A 141 -7.45 -12.49 13.87
C LYS A 141 -6.92 -11.07 13.88
N GLU A 142 -6.67 -10.55 15.06
CA GLU A 142 -5.92 -9.32 15.28
C GLU A 142 -4.84 -9.55 16.33
N THR A 143 -3.65 -8.98 16.15
CA THR A 143 -2.57 -9.03 17.13
C THR A 143 -1.93 -7.66 17.26
N LYS A 144 -2.00 -7.09 18.46
CA LYS A 144 -1.37 -5.81 18.80
C LYS A 144 -0.21 -6.04 19.75
N LEU A 145 0.94 -5.46 19.44
CA LEU A 145 2.14 -5.53 20.28
C LEU A 145 2.52 -4.15 20.77
N PHE A 146 2.96 -4.07 22.02
CA PHE A 146 3.27 -2.82 22.69
C PHE A 146 4.71 -2.80 23.20
N ASP A 147 5.33 -1.63 23.25
CA ASP A 147 6.61 -1.44 23.90
C ASP A 147 6.48 -1.40 25.44
N SER A 148 7.60 -1.30 26.14
CA SER A 148 7.64 -1.22 27.61
C SER A 148 7.01 0.05 28.20
N SER A 149 6.73 1.05 27.36
CA SER A 149 6.03 2.29 27.74
C SER A 149 4.54 2.24 27.40
N GLY A 150 4.06 1.13 26.84
CA GLY A 150 2.66 0.93 26.45
C GLY A 150 2.29 1.54 25.10
N ASN A 151 3.26 1.96 24.28
CA ASN A 151 2.96 2.44 22.93
C ASN A 151 2.80 1.26 21.98
N LEU A 152 1.83 1.35 21.07
CA LEU A 152 1.66 0.37 20.00
C LEU A 152 2.90 0.37 19.09
N THR A 153 3.40 -0.82 18.76
CA THR A 153 4.57 -1.04 17.89
C THR A 153 4.22 -1.82 16.63
N SER A 154 3.23 -2.72 16.72
CA SER A 154 2.77 -3.54 15.60
C SER A 154 1.30 -3.87 15.76
N ASP A 155 0.57 -3.88 14.65
CA ASP A 155 -0.83 -4.29 14.55
C ASP A 155 -0.99 -5.21 13.33
N TYR A 156 -1.22 -6.49 13.58
CA TYR A 156 -1.40 -7.52 12.56
C TYR A 156 -2.87 -7.93 12.48
N VAL A 157 -3.41 -7.95 11.26
CA VAL A 157 -4.79 -8.38 10.97
C VAL A 157 -4.76 -9.51 9.96
N LEU A 158 -5.51 -10.58 10.21
CA LEU A 158 -5.81 -11.67 9.28
C LEU A 158 -7.29 -11.67 8.94
N ASN A 159 -7.59 -11.53 7.66
CA ASN A 159 -8.95 -11.56 7.13
C ASN A 159 -9.38 -12.98 6.78
N LYS A 160 -10.69 -13.16 6.59
CA LYS A 160 -11.31 -14.46 6.32
C LYS A 160 -10.88 -15.08 4.97
N ASP A 161 -10.58 -14.24 3.99
CA ASP A 161 -10.12 -14.66 2.66
C ASP A 161 -8.63 -15.05 2.62
N GLY A 162 -7.94 -14.97 3.76
CA GLY A 162 -6.51 -15.26 3.88
C GLY A 162 -5.60 -14.06 3.65
N SER A 163 -6.13 -12.93 3.17
CA SER A 163 -5.38 -11.67 3.12
C SER A 163 -5.02 -11.22 4.53
N ASN A 164 -3.89 -10.55 4.67
CA ASN A 164 -3.43 -10.07 5.97
C ASN A 164 -2.63 -8.78 5.83
N SER A 165 -2.56 -8.01 6.91
CA SER A 165 -1.77 -6.78 6.95
C SER A 165 -1.03 -6.63 8.26
N THR A 166 0.18 -6.08 8.21
CA THR A 166 0.93 -5.63 9.39
C THR A 166 1.16 -4.14 9.31
N THR A 167 0.65 -3.39 10.26
CA THR A 167 0.96 -1.97 10.46
C THR A 167 2.06 -1.84 11.51
N VAL A 168 3.14 -1.15 11.18
CA VAL A 168 4.28 -0.91 12.09
C VAL A 168 4.25 0.53 12.58
N TYR A 169 4.58 0.70 13.85
CA TYR A 169 4.62 1.97 14.52
C TYR A 169 5.99 2.20 15.16
N SER A 170 6.41 3.46 15.22
CA SER A 170 7.54 3.93 16.01
C SER A 170 7.07 5.05 16.90
N SER A 171 7.22 4.89 18.22
CA SER A 171 6.71 5.84 19.22
C SER A 171 5.23 6.19 19.02
N GLY A 172 4.40 5.19 18.69
CA GLY A 172 2.97 5.37 18.43
C GLY A 172 2.61 5.99 17.07
N VAL A 173 3.58 6.36 16.24
CA VAL A 173 3.36 6.91 14.90
C VAL A 173 3.51 5.81 13.85
N LYS A 174 2.55 5.71 12.93
CA LYS A 174 2.58 4.73 11.82
C LYS A 174 3.79 4.98 10.92
N THR A 175 4.62 3.97 10.70
CA THR A 175 5.81 4.05 9.83
C THR A 175 5.68 3.22 8.57
N ALA A 176 4.97 2.09 8.64
CA ALA A 176 4.74 1.25 7.47
C ALA A 176 3.44 0.43 7.58
N VAL A 177 2.92 0.01 6.44
CA VAL A 177 1.89 -1.01 6.30
C VAL A 177 2.38 -2.00 5.24
N TYR A 178 2.36 -3.29 5.58
CA TYR A 178 2.65 -4.39 4.66
C TYR A 178 1.39 -5.22 4.53
N ALA A 179 0.78 -5.26 3.35
CA ALA A 179 -0.42 -6.03 3.06
C ALA A 179 -0.11 -7.17 2.10
N ASN A 180 -0.58 -8.36 2.43
CA ASN A 180 -0.59 -9.55 1.58
C ASN A 180 -2.03 -9.76 1.13
N ASN A 181 -2.27 -9.65 -0.17
CA ASN A 181 -3.60 -9.80 -0.76
C ASN A 181 -3.94 -11.27 -0.98
N ALA A 182 -5.24 -11.57 -1.07
CA ALA A 182 -5.73 -12.94 -1.24
C ALA A 182 -5.30 -13.57 -2.59
N ASP A 183 -5.00 -12.76 -3.60
CA ASP A 183 -4.50 -13.19 -4.90
C ASP A 183 -2.98 -13.45 -4.92
N GLY A 184 -2.30 -13.28 -3.78
CA GLY A 184 -0.86 -13.45 -3.63
C GLY A 184 -0.05 -12.20 -3.97
N SER A 185 -0.67 -11.11 -4.42
CA SER A 185 0.01 -9.82 -4.56
C SER A 185 0.28 -9.16 -3.19
N HIS A 186 1.11 -8.13 -3.19
CA HIS A 186 1.50 -7.41 -1.98
C HIS A 186 1.42 -5.90 -2.20
N ASP A 187 0.92 -5.19 -1.18
CA ASP A 187 0.94 -3.72 -1.14
C ASP A 187 1.77 -3.25 0.06
N ASN A 188 2.78 -2.44 -0.22
CA ASN A 188 3.66 -1.88 0.80
C ASN A 188 3.47 -0.37 0.84
N THR A 189 3.17 0.19 2.01
CA THR A 189 3.15 1.64 2.22
C THR A 189 4.15 2.03 3.30
N ILE A 190 5.01 3.01 3.01
CA ILE A 190 5.97 3.58 3.94
C ILE A 190 5.60 5.04 4.17
N TYR A 191 5.53 5.45 5.43
CA TYR A 191 5.12 6.78 5.86
C TYR A 191 6.26 7.53 6.55
N ASN A 192 6.08 8.84 6.70
CA ASN A 192 6.99 9.72 7.46
C ASN A 192 8.44 9.65 6.94
N ILE A 193 8.60 9.49 5.62
CA ILE A 193 9.91 9.51 4.97
C ILE A 193 10.47 10.92 5.11
N THR A 194 11.73 11.02 5.57
CA THR A 194 12.41 12.30 5.80
C THR A 194 13.55 12.48 4.81
N GLY A 195 13.92 13.74 4.51
CA GLY A 195 15.02 14.07 3.60
C GLY A 195 14.73 13.81 2.12
N LYS A 196 13.45 13.63 1.75
CA LYS A 196 12.96 13.47 0.38
C LYS A 196 11.87 14.50 0.08
N SER A 197 11.55 14.69 -1.20
CA SER A 197 10.42 15.53 -1.64
C SER A 197 9.06 14.92 -1.29
N TYR A 198 8.99 13.59 -1.18
CA TYR A 198 7.83 12.83 -0.75
C TYR A 198 7.97 12.34 0.69
N VAL A 199 6.84 12.16 1.38
CA VAL A 199 6.78 11.62 2.75
C VAL A 199 6.10 10.26 2.83
N THR A 200 5.41 9.86 1.76
CA THR A 200 4.75 8.56 1.64
C THR A 200 5.16 7.89 0.34
N GLU A 201 5.48 6.60 0.39
CA GLU A 201 5.70 5.75 -0.77
C GLU A 201 4.79 4.52 -0.68
N GLN A 202 4.06 4.24 -1.76
CA GLN A 202 3.20 3.08 -1.92
C GLN A 202 3.73 2.24 -3.08
N GLN A 203 3.81 0.93 -2.90
CA GLN A 203 4.28 -0.02 -3.91
C GLN A 203 3.28 -1.16 -4.05
N HIS A 204 3.00 -1.55 -5.29
CA HIS A 204 2.28 -2.79 -5.60
C HIS A 204 3.24 -3.80 -6.21
N ILE A 205 3.25 -5.01 -5.66
CA ILE A 205 4.05 -6.14 -6.11
C ILE A 205 3.10 -7.26 -6.50
N ASP A 206 3.22 -7.78 -7.71
CA ASP A 206 2.39 -8.88 -8.17
C ASP A 206 2.72 -10.21 -7.47
N ALA A 207 1.89 -11.23 -7.68
CA ALA A 207 2.07 -12.55 -7.07
C ALA A 207 3.37 -13.28 -7.50
N SER A 208 4.08 -12.79 -8.52
CA SER A 208 5.40 -13.30 -8.93
C SER A 208 6.57 -12.61 -8.20
N GLY A 209 6.28 -11.60 -7.38
CA GLY A 209 7.27 -10.80 -6.68
C GLY A 209 7.80 -9.60 -7.49
N LYS A 210 7.17 -9.25 -8.62
CA LYS A 210 7.57 -8.12 -9.45
C LYS A 210 6.79 -6.86 -9.07
N MET A 211 7.51 -5.76 -8.83
CA MET A 211 6.88 -4.45 -8.63
C MET A 211 6.25 -3.95 -9.93
N THR A 212 4.97 -3.60 -9.86
CA THR A 212 4.16 -3.15 -11.00
C THR A 212 3.67 -1.72 -10.84
N SER A 213 3.66 -1.18 -9.63
CA SER A 213 3.32 0.22 -9.37
C SER A 213 4.13 0.82 -8.24
N ILE A 214 4.51 2.09 -8.39
CA ILE A 214 5.00 2.96 -7.31
C ILE A 214 4.23 4.27 -7.36
N ILE A 215 3.76 4.73 -6.21
CA ILE A 215 3.18 6.06 -6.00
C ILE A 215 3.92 6.73 -4.85
N ARG A 216 4.40 7.94 -5.06
CA ARG A 216 4.97 8.78 -4.01
C ARG A 216 4.17 10.06 -3.87
N SER A 217 3.96 10.47 -2.63
CA SER A 217 3.17 11.67 -2.31
C SER A 217 3.91 12.62 -1.39
N HIS A 218 3.74 13.91 -1.66
CA HIS A 218 4.15 15.02 -0.82
C HIS A 218 3.39 15.03 0.52
N ALA A 219 3.82 15.89 1.44
CA ALA A 219 3.22 16.01 2.77
C ALA A 219 1.77 16.50 2.76
N ASP A 220 1.38 17.25 1.73
CA ASP A 220 0.00 17.71 1.52
C ASP A 220 -0.88 16.68 0.79
N GLY A 221 -0.32 15.51 0.46
CA GLY A 221 -0.99 14.43 -0.25
C GLY A 221 -0.95 14.56 -1.78
N THR A 222 -0.40 15.64 -2.34
CA THR A 222 -0.20 15.76 -3.79
C THR A 222 0.83 14.74 -4.29
N LEU A 223 0.75 14.35 -5.56
CA LEU A 223 1.69 13.39 -6.15
C LEU A 223 3.06 14.05 -6.34
N ASP A 224 4.12 13.27 -6.09
CA ASP A 224 5.52 13.58 -6.39
C ASP A 224 5.99 12.76 -7.60
N TYR A 225 5.56 11.49 -7.64
CA TYR A 225 6.02 10.51 -8.61
C TYR A 225 5.03 9.36 -8.74
N THR A 226 4.79 8.90 -9.97
CA THR A 226 4.11 7.63 -10.22
C THR A 226 4.87 6.80 -11.25
N GLN A 227 4.88 5.48 -11.08
CA GLN A 227 5.38 4.56 -12.08
C GLN A 227 4.44 3.37 -12.20
N VAL A 228 4.13 2.96 -13.43
CA VAL A 228 3.42 1.72 -13.75
C VAL A 228 4.27 0.88 -14.69
N VAL A 229 4.48 -0.39 -14.35
CA VAL A 229 5.12 -1.38 -15.21
C VAL A 229 4.04 -2.27 -15.80
N LYS A 230 3.89 -2.22 -17.13
CA LYS A 230 2.90 -3.02 -17.86
C LYS A 230 3.38 -4.47 -18.01
N SER A 231 2.46 -5.34 -18.41
CA SER A 231 2.73 -6.77 -18.62
C SER A 231 3.73 -7.06 -19.73
N ASP A 232 3.79 -6.19 -20.76
CA ASP A 232 4.78 -6.27 -21.86
C ASP A 232 6.18 -5.78 -21.45
N GLY A 233 6.35 -5.31 -20.22
CA GLY A 233 7.60 -4.76 -19.71
C GLY A 233 7.80 -3.26 -19.94
N SER A 234 6.93 -2.62 -20.74
CA SER A 234 6.94 -1.16 -20.89
C SER A 234 6.61 -0.47 -19.57
N LYS A 235 7.09 0.76 -19.40
CA LYS A 235 6.94 1.54 -18.18
C LYS A 235 6.47 2.94 -18.50
N ILE A 236 5.51 3.43 -17.72
CA ILE A 236 5.11 4.84 -17.70
C ILE A 236 5.56 5.40 -16.36
N THR A 237 6.33 6.49 -16.40
CA THR A 237 6.78 7.21 -15.21
C THR A 237 6.36 8.67 -15.32
N ASP A 238 5.64 9.17 -14.31
CA ASP A 238 5.29 10.58 -14.19
C ASP A 238 6.03 11.22 -13.03
N VAL A 239 6.46 12.47 -13.22
CA VAL A 239 7.06 13.31 -12.18
C VAL A 239 6.24 14.58 -12.04
N TYR A 240 5.99 14.97 -10.80
CA TYR A 240 5.15 16.10 -10.44
C TYR A 240 5.97 17.16 -9.70
N ASP A 241 5.57 18.42 -9.81
CA ASP A 241 6.16 19.47 -8.99
C ASP A 241 5.53 19.51 -7.58
N SER A 242 6.07 20.38 -6.71
CA SER A 242 5.63 20.50 -5.32
C SER A 242 4.17 20.96 -5.14
N THR A 243 3.46 21.26 -6.23
CA THR A 243 2.02 21.60 -6.21
C THR A 243 1.15 20.49 -6.80
N GLY A 244 1.75 19.35 -7.16
CA GLY A 244 1.08 18.21 -7.76
C GLY A 244 0.82 18.34 -9.26
N VAL A 245 1.48 19.27 -9.96
CA VAL A 245 1.33 19.42 -11.41
C VAL A 245 2.34 18.52 -12.12
N LYS A 246 1.87 17.70 -13.08
CA LYS A 246 2.74 16.83 -13.89
C LYS A 246 3.73 17.69 -14.67
N THR A 247 5.02 17.41 -14.52
CA THR A 247 6.12 18.12 -15.20
C THR A 247 6.76 17.28 -16.30
N THR A 248 6.82 15.97 -16.10
CA THR A 248 7.41 15.03 -17.06
C THR A 248 6.65 13.71 -17.06
N GLU A 249 6.46 13.14 -18.24
CA GLU A 249 6.06 11.75 -18.45
C GLU A 249 7.16 11.06 -19.26
N THR A 250 7.57 9.87 -18.85
CA THR A 250 8.54 9.04 -19.56
C THR A 250 7.93 7.70 -19.84
N LEU A 251 7.83 7.36 -21.12
CA LEU A 251 7.41 6.05 -21.61
C LEU A 251 8.66 5.29 -22.03
N ASN A 252 9.04 4.25 -21.29
CA ASN A 252 10.02 3.27 -21.74
C ASN A 252 9.28 2.14 -22.44
N ASN A 253 9.42 2.06 -23.76
CA ASN A 253 8.71 1.10 -24.59
C ASN A 253 9.31 -0.30 -24.48
N ALA A 254 8.51 -1.33 -24.79
CA ALA A 254 8.94 -2.72 -24.72
C ALA A 254 10.03 -3.08 -25.75
N ASP A 255 10.12 -2.33 -26.85
CA ASP A 255 11.17 -2.44 -27.86
C ASP A 255 12.49 -1.75 -27.46
N GLY A 256 12.52 -1.13 -26.27
CA GLY A 256 13.66 -0.42 -25.72
C GLY A 256 13.72 1.06 -26.08
N THR A 257 12.89 1.55 -27.02
CA THR A 257 12.79 3.00 -27.30
C THR A 257 12.23 3.75 -26.09
N THR A 258 12.43 5.06 -26.05
CA THR A 258 11.91 5.89 -24.96
C THR A 258 11.34 7.19 -25.51
N ASP A 259 10.18 7.58 -25.00
CA ASP A 259 9.56 8.86 -25.25
C ASP A 259 9.51 9.65 -23.93
N VAL A 260 9.90 10.92 -23.98
CA VAL A 260 9.88 11.83 -22.83
C VAL A 260 9.04 13.05 -23.19
N PHE A 261 7.94 13.25 -22.48
CA PHE A 261 7.10 14.43 -22.59
C PHE A 261 7.40 15.38 -21.44
N LYS A 262 7.71 16.65 -21.74
CA LYS A 262 7.92 17.72 -20.76
C LYS A 262 6.76 18.69 -20.87
N PHE A 263 5.97 18.80 -19.81
CA PHE A 263 4.79 19.66 -19.75
C PHE A 263 5.10 21.08 -19.25
N LYS A 264 6.36 21.33 -18.88
CA LYS A 264 6.84 22.62 -18.40
C LYS A 264 8.07 23.05 -19.18
N VAL A 265 7.83 23.62 -20.36
CA VAL A 265 8.89 24.12 -21.25
C VAL A 265 9.28 25.55 -20.85
N THR A 266 10.58 25.79 -20.66
CA THR A 266 11.07 27.10 -20.18
C THR A 266 10.85 28.17 -21.24
N GLY A 267 10.14 29.24 -20.87
CA GLY A 267 9.86 30.36 -21.77
C GLY A 267 8.68 30.16 -22.72
N LEU A 268 8.05 28.98 -22.73
CA LEU A 268 6.91 28.64 -23.58
C LEU A 268 5.73 28.09 -22.74
N PRO A 269 4.98 28.95 -22.03
CA PRO A 269 3.84 28.50 -21.23
C PRO A 269 2.79 27.76 -22.07
N GLY A 270 2.41 26.57 -21.61
CA GLY A 270 1.41 25.72 -22.27
C GLY A 270 1.97 24.87 -23.42
N ALA A 271 3.25 25.01 -23.77
CA ALA A 271 3.88 24.12 -24.73
C ALA A 271 4.24 22.76 -24.08
N VAL A 272 4.29 21.72 -24.91
CA VAL A 272 4.74 20.38 -24.54
C VAL A 272 5.92 20.00 -25.45
N GLU A 273 7.03 19.59 -24.85
CA GLU A 273 8.19 19.08 -25.59
C GLU A 273 8.20 17.55 -25.52
N HIS A 274 8.31 16.90 -26.67
CA HIS A 274 8.39 15.46 -26.84
C HIS A 274 9.77 15.09 -27.41
N ASP A 275 10.56 14.40 -26.60
CA ASP A 275 11.85 13.84 -27.00
C ASP A 275 11.70 12.34 -27.26
N SER A 276 12.08 11.89 -28.46
CA SER A 276 12.11 10.46 -28.81
C SER A 276 13.53 9.93 -28.83
N TYR A 277 13.75 8.75 -28.26
CA TYR A 277 15.04 8.08 -28.15
C TYR A 277 14.99 6.67 -28.73
N ASN A 278 16.08 6.26 -29.37
CA ASN A 278 16.22 4.88 -29.83
C ASN A 278 16.51 3.92 -28.65
N SER A 279 16.52 2.61 -28.95
CA SER A 279 16.79 1.55 -27.97
C SER A 279 18.20 1.56 -27.37
N SER A 280 19.11 2.37 -27.91
CA SER A 280 20.45 2.60 -27.34
C SER A 280 20.53 3.89 -26.50
N GLY A 281 19.40 4.57 -26.29
CA GLY A 281 19.32 5.82 -25.51
C GLY A 281 19.82 7.06 -26.24
N SER A 282 20.02 7.00 -27.56
CA SER A 282 20.38 8.18 -28.35
C SER A 282 19.14 8.95 -28.77
N LEU A 283 19.19 10.28 -28.63
CA LEU A 283 18.10 11.19 -29.01
C LEU A 283 17.92 11.17 -30.54
N LEU A 284 16.68 10.95 -30.98
CA LEU A 284 16.28 10.92 -32.37
C LEU A 284 15.70 12.26 -32.79
N SER A 285 14.69 12.75 -32.07
CA SER A 285 13.97 13.98 -32.40
C SER A 285 13.48 14.70 -31.16
N ILE A 286 13.26 16.00 -31.32
CA ILE A 286 12.60 16.89 -30.36
C ILE A 286 11.43 17.54 -31.08
N ASP A 287 10.22 17.42 -30.55
CA ASP A 287 9.04 18.13 -31.03
C ASP A 287 8.48 19.03 -29.94
N VAL A 288 8.37 20.33 -30.19
CA VAL A 288 7.70 21.26 -29.30
C VAL A 288 6.34 21.62 -29.89
N LEU A 289 5.27 21.07 -29.31
CA LEU A 289 3.90 21.49 -29.56
C LEU A 289 3.60 22.75 -28.76
N ASN A 290 3.44 23.88 -29.45
CA ASN A 290 3.10 25.16 -28.84
C ASN A 290 1.63 25.21 -28.44
N SER A 291 1.29 26.16 -27.56
CA SER A 291 -0.08 26.34 -27.08
C SER A 291 -1.06 26.83 -28.15
N ASP A 292 -0.58 27.31 -29.30
CA ASP A 292 -1.39 27.66 -30.47
C ASP A 292 -1.61 26.48 -31.44
N GLY A 293 -1.04 25.30 -31.13
CA GLY A 293 -1.14 24.10 -31.94
C GLY A 293 -0.04 23.94 -33.00
N THR A 294 0.88 24.90 -33.14
CA THR A 294 2.02 24.78 -34.07
C THR A 294 3.13 23.93 -33.48
N HIS A 295 3.85 23.22 -34.33
CA HIS A 295 4.99 22.38 -33.97
C HIS A 295 6.32 23.03 -34.32
N ALA A 296 7.32 22.81 -33.47
CA ALA A 296 8.73 23.04 -33.78
C ALA A 296 9.50 21.72 -33.66
N VAL A 297 9.71 21.05 -34.79
CA VAL A 297 10.25 19.68 -34.86
C VAL A 297 11.71 19.69 -35.33
N THR A 298 12.60 19.09 -34.56
CA THR A 298 14.02 18.95 -34.87
C THR A 298 14.40 17.48 -34.97
N ALA A 299 14.91 17.07 -36.13
CA ALA A 299 15.61 15.80 -36.27
C ALA A 299 17.05 15.93 -35.75
N VAL A 300 17.44 15.06 -34.84
CA VAL A 300 18.80 14.95 -34.29
C VAL A 300 19.58 13.83 -34.97
N SER A 301 18.88 12.78 -35.42
CA SER A 301 19.46 11.65 -36.16
C SER A 301 18.93 11.59 -37.59
N ALA A 302 19.75 11.04 -38.50
CA ALA A 302 19.37 10.83 -39.90
C ALA A 302 18.36 9.67 -40.06
N GLY A 303 17.66 9.64 -41.18
CA GLY A 303 16.68 8.63 -41.56
C GLY A 303 15.31 8.78 -40.90
N LEU A 304 15.02 9.91 -40.27
CA LEU A 304 13.75 10.17 -39.59
C LEU A 304 12.70 10.75 -40.54
N THR A 305 11.44 10.50 -40.21
CA THR A 305 10.29 11.19 -40.80
C THR A 305 9.69 12.12 -39.75
N LEU A 306 9.56 13.40 -40.08
CA LEU A 306 8.98 14.43 -39.22
C LEU A 306 7.57 14.79 -39.69
N THR A 307 6.68 15.09 -38.76
CA THR A 307 5.32 15.60 -39.03
C THR A 307 4.98 16.68 -38.00
N GLY A 308 4.28 17.73 -38.42
CA GLY A 308 3.72 18.79 -37.56
C GLY A 308 2.19 18.93 -37.70
N GLY A 309 1.58 18.12 -38.56
CA GLY A 309 0.18 18.29 -38.95
C GLY A 309 -0.01 19.41 -39.97
N SER A 310 -1.21 20.00 -40.00
CA SER A 310 -1.59 21.04 -40.96
C SER A 310 -1.36 22.47 -40.41
N GLY A 311 -0.50 22.60 -39.40
CA GLY A 311 -0.19 23.86 -38.74
C GLY A 311 0.69 24.75 -39.60
N ASN A 312 1.13 25.89 -39.05
CA ASN A 312 2.25 26.63 -39.64
C ASN A 312 3.50 26.24 -38.85
N ASP A 313 4.17 25.19 -39.27
CA ASP A 313 5.14 24.50 -38.44
C ASP A 313 6.57 24.85 -38.82
N ILE A 314 7.51 24.56 -37.90
CA ILE A 314 8.94 24.79 -38.11
C ILE A 314 9.67 23.47 -37.98
N PHE A 315 10.30 23.04 -39.07
CA PHE A 315 11.13 21.84 -39.11
C PHE A 315 12.61 22.21 -39.16
N SER A 316 13.45 21.38 -38.53
CA SER A 316 14.90 21.40 -38.69
C SER A 316 15.39 19.99 -39.02
N ALA A 317 15.93 19.82 -40.23
CA ALA A 317 16.48 18.55 -40.68
C ALA A 317 17.79 18.19 -39.96
N ALA A 318 18.09 16.89 -39.87
CA ALA A 318 19.30 16.37 -39.26
C ALA A 318 20.51 16.45 -40.21
N PRO A 319 21.75 16.33 -39.69
CA PRO A 319 22.92 16.03 -40.51
C PRO A 319 22.80 14.63 -41.14
N GLY A 320 22.30 14.56 -42.38
CA GLY A 320 21.99 13.32 -43.08
C GLY A 320 20.68 13.46 -43.86
N SER A 321 20.01 12.35 -44.19
CA SER A 321 18.68 12.41 -44.79
C SER A 321 17.59 12.57 -43.71
N THR A 322 16.58 13.37 -44.01
CA THR A 322 15.36 13.59 -43.24
C THR A 322 14.19 13.62 -44.21
N THR A 323 13.09 12.97 -43.86
CA THR A 323 11.82 13.11 -44.57
C THR A 323 10.92 14.04 -43.76
N ILE A 324 10.35 15.07 -44.40
CA ILE A 324 9.39 15.97 -43.77
C ILE A 324 8.05 15.75 -44.45
N MET A 325 7.05 15.30 -43.68
CA MET A 325 5.67 15.19 -44.15
C MET A 325 5.02 16.56 -44.15
N PHE A 326 4.46 16.95 -45.29
CA PHE A 326 3.70 18.18 -45.45
C PHE A 326 2.20 17.88 -45.54
N ASP A 327 1.45 18.30 -44.52
CA ASP A 327 0.01 18.05 -44.39
C ASP A 327 -0.86 19.32 -44.56
N GLY A 328 -0.25 20.45 -44.93
CA GLY A 328 -0.93 21.75 -45.18
C GLY A 328 -0.33 22.88 -44.33
N GLY A 329 -0.80 24.10 -44.55
CA GLY A 329 -0.32 25.29 -43.83
C GLY A 329 0.93 25.93 -44.43
N ASN A 330 1.60 26.78 -43.67
CA ASN A 330 2.76 27.57 -44.10
C ASN A 330 3.99 27.19 -43.29
N ASP A 331 4.65 26.14 -43.76
CA ASP A 331 5.76 25.51 -43.03
C ASP A 331 7.09 26.16 -43.36
N GLN A 332 8.01 26.12 -42.40
CA GLN A 332 9.39 26.54 -42.57
C GLN A 332 10.32 25.36 -42.31
N ILE A 333 11.18 25.03 -43.27
CA ILE A 333 12.17 23.95 -43.12
C ILE A 333 13.56 24.56 -43.09
N LYS A 334 14.29 24.31 -42.01
CA LYS A 334 15.69 24.72 -41.79
C LYS A 334 16.61 23.53 -42.06
N SER A 335 17.84 23.84 -42.47
CA SER A 335 18.91 22.86 -42.68
C SER A 335 18.61 21.80 -43.75
N PHE A 336 17.67 22.09 -44.66
CA PHE A 336 17.27 21.16 -45.71
C PHE A 336 18.41 20.91 -46.71
N HIS A 337 18.81 19.65 -46.88
CA HIS A 337 19.83 19.20 -47.80
C HIS A 337 19.22 18.88 -49.18
N ALA A 338 19.16 19.90 -50.05
CA ALA A 338 18.65 19.76 -51.41
C ALA A 338 19.62 19.00 -52.36
N GLY A 339 19.09 18.53 -53.50
CA GLY A 339 19.85 17.90 -54.59
C GLY A 339 19.75 16.37 -54.61
N THR A 340 20.68 15.73 -55.34
CA THR A 340 20.64 14.28 -55.64
C THR A 340 21.61 13.44 -54.81
N ALA A 341 22.26 14.00 -53.79
CA ALA A 341 23.21 13.25 -52.96
C ALA A 341 22.47 12.17 -52.15
N SER A 342 23.11 11.05 -51.80
CA SER A 342 22.45 9.95 -51.08
C SER A 342 21.89 10.34 -49.70
N ASN A 343 22.35 11.45 -49.14
CA ASN A 343 21.90 12.03 -47.88
C ASN A 343 21.01 13.28 -48.09
N HIS A 344 20.43 13.46 -49.28
CA HIS A 344 19.47 14.54 -49.50
C HIS A 344 18.23 14.34 -48.64
N ASP A 345 17.58 15.44 -48.29
CA ASP A 345 16.30 15.43 -47.60
C ASP A 345 15.16 15.27 -48.60
N THR A 346 14.01 14.83 -48.11
CA THR A 346 12.79 14.62 -48.90
C THR A 346 11.62 15.33 -48.25
N ILE A 347 10.77 15.96 -49.05
CA ILE A 347 9.47 16.48 -48.63
C ILE A 347 8.41 15.53 -49.17
N GLU A 348 7.70 14.88 -48.25
CA GLU A 348 6.58 14.01 -48.57
C GLU A 348 5.30 14.84 -48.62
N ILE A 349 4.58 14.79 -49.75
CA ILE A 349 3.40 15.61 -50.02
C ILE A 349 2.27 14.68 -50.46
N LEU A 350 1.11 14.78 -49.82
CA LEU A 350 -0.08 14.04 -50.23
C LEU A 350 -0.51 14.42 -51.65
N LYS A 351 -0.78 13.44 -52.51
CA LYS A 351 -1.28 13.67 -53.89
C LYS A 351 -2.59 14.45 -53.96
N SER A 352 -3.36 14.46 -52.87
CA SER A 352 -4.58 15.25 -52.74
C SER A 352 -4.33 16.76 -52.68
N LEU A 353 -3.13 17.19 -52.26
CA LEU A 353 -2.73 18.60 -52.24
C LEU A 353 -2.10 19.01 -53.56
N VAL A 354 -1.13 18.22 -54.04
CA VAL A 354 -0.39 18.48 -55.27
C VAL A 354 -0.16 17.16 -56.01
N ALA A 355 -0.54 17.09 -57.29
CA ALA A 355 -0.52 15.84 -58.05
C ALA A 355 0.90 15.31 -58.32
N ASP A 356 1.82 16.20 -58.67
CA ASP A 356 3.22 15.87 -59.01
C ASP A 356 4.13 17.11 -58.95
N TYR A 357 5.43 16.90 -59.19
CA TYR A 357 6.46 17.94 -59.13
C TYR A 357 6.19 19.13 -60.06
N SER A 358 5.54 18.93 -61.21
CA SER A 358 5.31 20.02 -62.19
C SER A 358 4.26 21.03 -61.73
N HIS A 359 3.47 20.70 -60.70
CA HIS A 359 2.47 21.58 -60.13
C HIS A 359 3.04 22.50 -59.04
N LEU A 360 4.22 22.19 -58.50
CA LEU A 360 4.87 23.04 -57.50
C LEU A 360 5.34 24.36 -58.11
N GLN A 361 5.02 25.48 -57.45
CA GLN A 361 5.52 26.79 -57.83
C GLN A 361 6.73 27.15 -56.97
N ILE A 362 7.92 26.87 -57.48
CA ILE A 362 9.20 27.08 -56.77
C ILE A 362 9.80 28.42 -57.18
N SER A 363 10.09 29.29 -56.20
CA SER A 363 10.67 30.61 -56.43
C SER A 363 11.74 30.95 -55.39
N GLN A 364 12.81 31.62 -55.81
CA GLN A 364 13.83 32.14 -54.91
C GLN A 364 13.32 33.40 -54.19
N SER A 365 13.47 33.46 -52.87
CA SER A 365 13.14 34.60 -52.01
C SER A 365 14.34 34.97 -51.13
N GLY A 366 15.17 35.90 -51.60
CA GLY A 366 16.44 36.21 -50.92
C GLY A 366 17.34 34.98 -50.88
N SER A 367 17.83 34.59 -49.70
CA SER A 367 18.59 33.34 -49.49
C SER A 367 17.73 32.09 -49.39
N ASP A 368 16.41 32.24 -49.29
CA ASP A 368 15.47 31.15 -49.06
C ASP A 368 14.76 30.74 -50.37
N THR A 369 14.16 29.56 -50.39
CA THR A 369 13.29 29.11 -51.49
C THR A 369 11.86 28.96 -50.98
N LEU A 370 10.92 29.63 -51.65
CA LEU A 370 9.49 29.47 -51.40
C LEU A 370 8.89 28.49 -52.41
N ILE A 371 8.18 27.49 -51.89
CA ILE A 371 7.42 26.50 -52.65
C ILE A 371 5.96 26.75 -52.34
N GLN A 372 5.21 27.27 -53.30
CA GLN A 372 3.76 27.44 -53.17
C GLN A 372 3.07 26.19 -53.71
N LEU A 373 2.20 25.57 -52.90
CA LEU A 373 1.44 24.37 -53.24
C LEU A 373 0.00 24.72 -53.61
N THR A 374 -0.66 25.54 -52.79
CA THR A 374 -2.02 26.07 -53.02
C THR A 374 -2.05 27.57 -52.74
N SER A 375 -3.21 28.24 -52.76
CA SER A 375 -3.31 29.64 -52.30
C SER A 375 -3.16 29.81 -50.78
N ALA A 376 -3.31 28.73 -50.01
CA ALA A 376 -3.26 28.74 -48.54
C ALA A 376 -2.01 28.04 -47.98
N ASP A 377 -1.38 27.18 -48.80
CA ASP A 377 -0.36 26.24 -48.35
C ASP A 377 0.99 26.51 -49.03
N SER A 378 2.04 26.65 -48.23
CA SER A 378 3.40 26.90 -48.70
C SER A 378 4.46 26.24 -47.82
N ILE A 379 5.64 26.04 -48.40
CA ILE A 379 6.84 25.62 -47.69
C ILE A 379 7.95 26.64 -47.99
N LEU A 380 8.55 27.19 -46.93
CA LEU A 380 9.72 28.06 -47.04
C LEU A 380 10.98 27.30 -46.59
N LEU A 381 11.83 26.95 -47.55
CA LEU A 381 13.14 26.34 -47.30
C LEU A 381 14.17 27.43 -46.97
N LYS A 382 14.64 27.44 -45.74
CA LYS A 382 15.57 28.44 -45.23
C LYS A 382 16.98 28.18 -45.73
N ASN A 383 17.61 29.18 -46.34
CA ASN A 383 18.97 29.14 -46.88
C ASN A 383 19.20 28.05 -47.95
N VAL A 384 18.17 27.71 -48.71
CA VAL A 384 18.25 26.78 -49.85
C VAL A 384 18.17 27.55 -51.16
N ASN A 385 19.05 27.25 -52.10
CA ASN A 385 19.01 27.79 -53.45
C ASN A 385 18.00 27.00 -54.29
N SER A 386 17.04 27.65 -54.94
CA SER A 386 16.00 26.97 -55.70
C SER A 386 16.57 26.14 -56.86
N SER A 387 17.75 26.49 -57.36
CA SER A 387 18.42 25.75 -58.44
C SER A 387 19.03 24.41 -58.01
N THR A 388 19.16 24.16 -56.70
CA THR A 388 19.63 22.87 -56.17
C THR A 388 18.51 21.87 -55.91
N LEU A 389 17.25 22.30 -56.02
CA LEU A 389 16.11 21.40 -55.87
C LEU A 389 15.85 20.65 -57.18
N ASP A 390 15.51 19.37 -57.04
CA ASP A 390 15.05 18.55 -58.15
C ASP A 390 13.92 17.60 -57.71
N HIS A 391 13.37 16.82 -58.65
CA HIS A 391 12.27 15.88 -58.40
C HIS A 391 12.54 14.87 -57.27
N GLY A 392 13.80 14.50 -57.00
CA GLY A 392 14.17 13.57 -55.95
C GLY A 392 13.98 14.14 -54.54
N ASN A 393 13.92 15.46 -54.38
CA ASN A 393 13.62 16.08 -53.10
C ASN A 393 12.13 16.05 -52.72
N PHE A 394 11.26 15.51 -53.59
CA PHE A 394 9.82 15.50 -53.39
C PHE A 394 9.24 14.11 -53.63
N LEU A 395 8.53 13.61 -52.63
CA LEU A 395 7.81 12.34 -52.70
C LEU A 395 6.31 12.62 -52.67
N PHE A 396 5.59 12.25 -53.73
CA PHE A 396 4.13 12.41 -53.81
C PHE A 396 3.46 11.08 -53.48
N VAL A 397 2.81 11.01 -52.32
CA VAL A 397 2.17 9.78 -51.82
C VAL A 397 0.69 9.72 -52.12
#